data_AF-A0A137SHH4-F1
#
_entry.id   AF-A0A137SHH4-F1
#
_cell.length_a   1.000
_cell.length_b   1.000
_cell.length_c   1.000
_cell.angle_alpha   90.00
_cell.angle_beta   90.00
_cell.angle_gamma   90.00
#
_symmetry.space_group_name_H-M   'P 1'
#
loop_
_entity.id
_entity.type
_entity.pdbx_description
1 polymer ?
#
loop_
_entity_poly.entity_id
_entity_poly.type
_entity_poly.pdbx_seq_one_letter_code
_entity_poly.pdbx_strand_id
1 'polypeptide(L)'
;MFNKICIIFLLVFLVSCSSTTSEIDVLKTTEEIIMTSHDDAKLIAFYKQNLKRQPDYMLKLINIYLNQDDTASAKIYVEMLSSDEKDTPAALFVIARMYYHDGELNSALDKVKKLQLIRNKDSKVELLAGKIYAGLRQFVLAKQSFQDALRLGHEDKVIKNNLALLHMMQGQYEAAIKILRPLYKADPEDQTVESNLLIAVINNGNIDLARSILASRYSGDVAEQNLELLMAAKTKKRNEPIAMVEEWPATALYKQSITENTKLITDDSIEMASLMSRDFTPVNSDETVFRVQIFASNEQLSEIQLARFKKYQTDIYFYNFGFWKRYCIGKFTTLKEARLFKEHLNAKGAFVVEYPNKDYKIVYEYAA
;
A
#
# COMPACT_ATOMS: atom_id res chain seq x y z
N MET A 1 -2.88 81.77 -14.50
CA MET A 1 -3.22 81.44 -13.10
C MET A 1 -3.60 79.96 -13.05
N PHE A 2 -2.93 79.20 -12.17
CA PHE A 2 -3.20 77.80 -11.73
C PHE A 2 -3.20 76.70 -12.82
N ASN A 3 -2.23 75.79 -13.00
CA ASN A 3 -1.31 75.00 -12.16
C ASN A 3 -1.92 73.67 -11.61
N LYS A 4 -1.14 72.58 -11.76
CA LYS A 4 -1.23 71.18 -11.23
C LYS A 4 -1.84 70.12 -12.18
N ILE A 5 -1.03 69.23 -12.78
CA ILE A 5 -0.45 67.97 -12.25
C ILE A 5 -1.51 66.89 -11.96
N CYS A 6 -1.50 65.79 -12.73
CA CYS A 6 -1.47 64.40 -12.25
C CYS A 6 -1.68 63.42 -13.44
N ILE A 7 -0.61 62.75 -13.86
CA ILE A 7 -0.33 61.32 -13.61
C ILE A 7 -1.01 60.39 -14.63
N ILE A 8 -0.15 59.90 -15.51
CA ILE A 8 -0.20 58.66 -16.28
C ILE A 8 -0.93 57.55 -15.49
N PHE A 9 -2.09 57.12 -15.97
CA PHE A 9 -2.63 55.80 -15.62
C PHE A 9 -2.62 54.92 -16.85
N LEU A 10 -1.50 54.22 -16.99
CA LEU A 10 -1.31 53.07 -17.85
C LEU A 10 -2.39 52.05 -17.48
N LEU A 11 -3.42 51.91 -18.33
CA LEU A 11 -4.41 50.83 -18.28
C LEU A 11 -3.68 49.52 -18.58
N VAL A 12 -3.04 48.95 -17.55
CA VAL A 12 -2.61 47.56 -17.57
C VAL A 12 -3.89 46.73 -17.59
N PHE A 13 -4.21 46.21 -18.78
CA PHE A 13 -5.04 45.03 -18.93
C PHE A 13 -4.38 43.89 -18.16
N LEU A 14 -4.66 43.80 -16.86
CA LEU A 14 -4.53 42.54 -16.13
C LEU A 14 -5.66 41.65 -16.64
N VAL A 15 -5.39 41.00 -17.77
CA VAL A 15 -6.00 39.73 -18.10
C VAL A 15 -5.56 38.78 -16.99
N SER A 16 -6.36 38.72 -15.93
CA SER A 16 -6.30 37.62 -14.99
C SER A 16 -6.62 36.36 -15.78
N CYS A 17 -5.59 35.64 -16.20
CA CYS A 17 -5.70 34.24 -16.59
C CYS A 17 -6.10 33.45 -15.35
N SER A 18 -7.38 33.50 -14.96
CA SER A 18 -7.96 32.46 -14.12
C SER A 18 -8.18 31.25 -15.04
N SER A 19 -7.21 30.35 -15.08
CA SER A 19 -7.44 29.00 -15.58
C SER A 19 -8.60 28.41 -14.77
N THR A 20 -9.78 28.29 -15.37
CA THR A 20 -10.92 27.61 -14.78
C THR A 20 -10.59 26.11 -14.79
N THR A 21 -9.91 25.65 -13.75
CA THR A 21 -9.70 24.22 -13.50
C THR A 21 -11.08 23.57 -13.41
N SER A 22 -11.37 22.60 -14.29
CA SER A 22 -12.68 21.95 -14.27
C SER A 22 -12.85 21.14 -12.99
N GLU A 23 -14.09 20.98 -12.50
CA GLU A 23 -14.36 20.17 -11.30
C GLU A 23 -13.82 18.74 -11.43
N ILE A 24 -13.82 18.19 -12.66
CA ILE A 24 -13.25 16.88 -12.98
C ILE A 24 -11.74 16.87 -12.78
N ASP A 25 -11.03 17.93 -13.16
CA ASP A 25 -9.58 18.05 -12.97
C ASP A 25 -9.22 18.14 -11.48
N VAL A 26 -10.04 18.81 -10.68
CA VAL A 26 -9.88 18.83 -9.21
C VAL A 26 -10.05 17.44 -8.61
N LEU A 27 -11.06 16.69 -9.04
CA LEU A 27 -11.30 15.32 -8.56
C LEU A 27 -10.16 14.37 -8.92
N LYS A 28 -9.67 14.42 -10.17
CA LYS A 28 -8.52 13.60 -10.60
C LYS A 28 -7.24 13.94 -9.85
N THR A 29 -6.96 15.24 -9.67
CA THR A 29 -5.79 15.69 -8.90
C THR A 29 -5.88 15.21 -7.45
N THR A 30 -7.07 15.29 -6.85
CA THR A 30 -7.30 14.82 -5.47
C THR A 30 -7.15 13.30 -5.37
N GLU A 31 -7.71 12.54 -6.32
CA GLU A 31 -7.55 11.09 -6.43
C GLU A 31 -6.06 10.71 -6.47
N GLU A 32 -5.28 11.35 -7.33
CA GLU A 32 -3.84 11.08 -7.48
C GLU A 32 -3.04 11.37 -6.21
N ILE A 33 -3.34 12.48 -5.51
CA ILE A 33 -2.71 12.82 -4.23
C ILE A 33 -2.98 11.73 -3.19
N ILE A 34 -4.23 11.27 -3.10
CA ILE A 34 -4.61 10.24 -2.13
C ILE A 34 -3.98 8.89 -2.51
N MET A 35 -3.99 8.50 -3.78
CA MET A 35 -3.33 7.28 -4.26
C MET A 35 -1.83 7.28 -3.93
N THR A 36 -1.15 8.41 -4.12
CA THR A 36 0.28 8.56 -3.80
C THR A 36 0.54 8.43 -2.29
N SER A 37 -0.43 8.78 -1.45
CA SER A 37 -0.32 8.61 0.00
C SER A 37 -0.47 7.17 0.47
N HIS A 38 -0.88 6.23 -0.39
CA HIS A 38 -1.13 4.82 -0.08
C HIS A 38 -2.08 4.63 1.12
N ASP A 39 -3.01 5.58 1.30
CA ASP A 39 -4.02 5.57 2.37
C ASP A 39 -5.36 5.11 1.79
N ASP A 40 -5.56 3.79 1.78
CA ASP A 40 -6.77 3.20 1.23
C ASP A 40 -8.04 3.66 1.95
N ALA A 41 -7.97 3.94 3.25
CA ALA A 41 -9.13 4.42 4.01
C ALA A 41 -9.60 5.80 3.51
N LYS A 42 -8.66 6.71 3.24
CA LYS A 42 -8.96 7.98 2.58
C LYS A 42 -9.49 7.79 1.17
N LEU A 43 -8.88 6.88 0.40
CA LEU A 43 -9.27 6.65 -0.99
C LEU A 43 -10.69 6.09 -1.10
N ILE A 44 -11.04 5.16 -0.21
CA ILE A 44 -12.39 4.62 -0.03
C ILE A 44 -13.38 5.74 0.30
N ALA A 45 -13.07 6.57 1.31
CA ALA A 45 -13.93 7.68 1.70
C ALA A 45 -14.14 8.68 0.54
N PHE A 46 -13.06 9.01 -0.17
CA PHE A 46 -13.08 9.88 -1.33
C PHE A 46 -13.97 9.33 -2.45
N TYR A 47 -13.82 8.05 -2.83
CA TYR A 47 -14.67 7.45 -3.86
C TYR A 47 -16.14 7.44 -3.43
N LYS A 48 -16.45 7.03 -2.19
CA LYS A 48 -17.83 7.01 -1.66
C LYS A 48 -18.50 8.38 -1.75
N GLN A 49 -17.79 9.45 -1.39
CA GLN A 49 -18.33 10.81 -1.42
C GLN A 49 -18.64 11.29 -2.85
N ASN A 50 -17.96 10.73 -3.85
CA ASN A 50 -18.00 11.21 -5.22
C ASN A 50 -18.70 10.26 -6.21
N LEU A 51 -19.31 9.15 -5.75
CA LEU A 51 -20.01 8.17 -6.62
C LEU A 51 -21.08 8.80 -7.53
N LYS A 52 -21.81 9.80 -7.04
CA LYS A 52 -22.83 10.50 -7.85
C LYS A 52 -22.23 11.36 -8.96
N ARG A 53 -20.99 11.83 -8.77
CA ARG A 53 -20.29 12.72 -9.72
C ARG A 53 -19.49 11.92 -10.74
N GLN A 54 -18.94 10.77 -10.33
CA GLN A 54 -18.06 9.93 -11.12
C GLN A 54 -18.50 8.46 -10.97
N PRO A 55 -19.37 7.95 -11.85
CA PRO A 55 -19.87 6.57 -11.78
C PRO A 55 -18.76 5.50 -11.87
N ASP A 56 -17.64 5.80 -12.54
CA ASP A 56 -16.47 4.91 -12.63
C ASP A 56 -15.78 4.66 -11.28
N TYR A 57 -15.94 5.58 -10.31
CA TYR A 57 -15.41 5.41 -8.96
C TYR A 57 -16.04 4.23 -8.23
N MET A 58 -17.22 3.76 -8.63
CA MET A 58 -17.81 2.56 -8.05
C MET A 58 -16.95 1.32 -8.33
N LEU A 59 -16.47 1.17 -9.57
CA LEU A 59 -15.58 0.06 -9.94
C LEU A 59 -14.21 0.17 -9.26
N LYS A 60 -13.69 1.39 -9.11
CA LYS A 60 -12.44 1.63 -8.37
C LYS A 60 -12.59 1.29 -6.88
N LEU A 61 -13.72 1.66 -6.29
CA LEU A 61 -14.06 1.33 -4.90
C LEU A 61 -14.16 -0.17 -4.67
N ILE A 62 -14.87 -0.89 -5.56
CA ILE A 62 -14.95 -2.36 -5.50
C ILE A 62 -13.54 -2.96 -5.58
N ASN A 63 -12.69 -2.48 -6.48
CA ASN A 63 -11.32 -2.98 -6.61
C ASN A 63 -10.48 -2.80 -5.34
N ILE A 64 -10.63 -1.67 -4.62
CA ILE A 64 -9.92 -1.46 -3.36
C ILE A 64 -10.41 -2.45 -2.30
N TYR A 65 -11.73 -2.63 -2.17
CA TYR A 65 -12.28 -3.61 -1.23
C TYR A 65 -11.75 -5.02 -1.50
N LEU A 66 -11.67 -5.42 -2.77
CA LEU A 66 -11.08 -6.72 -3.15
C LEU A 66 -9.57 -6.80 -2.85
N ASN A 67 -8.83 -5.69 -2.94
CA ASN A 67 -7.41 -5.68 -2.59
C ASN A 67 -7.18 -5.78 -1.08
N GLN A 68 -8.20 -5.45 -0.27
CA GLN A 68 -8.20 -5.58 1.19
C GLN A 68 -8.85 -6.89 1.67
N ASP A 69 -9.17 -7.80 0.74
CA ASP A 69 -9.90 -9.04 1.00
C ASP A 69 -11.29 -8.85 1.64
N ASP A 70 -11.86 -7.62 1.55
CA ASP A 70 -13.22 -7.30 1.97
C ASP A 70 -14.22 -7.58 0.82
N THR A 71 -14.37 -8.85 0.48
CA THR A 71 -15.29 -9.33 -0.56
C THR A 71 -16.75 -8.98 -0.25
N ALA A 72 -17.11 -8.90 1.04
CA ALA A 72 -18.46 -8.55 1.47
C ALA A 72 -18.82 -7.11 1.07
N SER A 73 -17.97 -6.13 1.36
CA SER A 73 -18.16 -4.76 0.90
C SER A 73 -18.17 -4.66 -0.62
N ALA A 74 -17.25 -5.36 -1.30
CA ALA A 74 -17.20 -5.39 -2.76
C ALA A 74 -18.54 -5.85 -3.38
N LYS A 75 -19.16 -6.89 -2.82
CA LYS A 75 -20.44 -7.45 -3.28
C LYS A 75 -21.60 -6.44 -3.18
N ILE A 76 -21.69 -5.70 -2.07
CA ILE A 76 -22.69 -4.64 -1.88
C ILE A 76 -22.62 -3.62 -3.03
N TYR A 77 -21.42 -3.16 -3.37
CA TYR A 77 -21.25 -2.16 -4.44
C TYR A 77 -21.49 -2.75 -5.83
N VAL A 78 -21.18 -4.03 -6.06
CA VAL A 78 -21.56 -4.72 -7.32
C VAL A 78 -23.07 -4.81 -7.48
N GLU A 79 -23.82 -5.04 -6.40
CA GLU A 79 -25.29 -5.11 -6.44
C GLU A 79 -25.93 -3.78 -6.86
N MET A 80 -25.31 -2.65 -6.51
CA MET A 80 -25.75 -1.31 -6.87
C MET A 80 -25.57 -0.96 -8.36
N LEU A 81 -24.74 -1.71 -9.09
CA LEU A 81 -24.60 -1.52 -10.54
C LEU A 81 -25.87 -1.98 -11.27
N SER A 82 -26.31 -1.18 -12.24
CA SER A 82 -27.38 -1.55 -13.17
C SER A 82 -26.97 -2.73 -14.05
N SER A 83 -27.96 -3.36 -14.71
CA SER A 83 -27.68 -4.49 -15.60
C SER A 83 -26.72 -4.11 -16.74
N ASP A 84 -26.90 -2.93 -17.33
CA ASP A 84 -26.06 -2.46 -18.44
C ASP A 84 -24.63 -2.16 -17.97
N GLU A 85 -24.46 -1.58 -16.77
CA GLU A 85 -23.14 -1.33 -16.19
C GLU A 85 -22.39 -2.64 -15.93
N LYS A 86 -23.08 -3.67 -15.44
CA LYS A 86 -22.50 -5.00 -15.13
C LYS A 86 -21.93 -5.73 -16.34
N ASP A 87 -22.40 -5.42 -17.55
CA ASP A 87 -21.93 -6.05 -18.79
C ASP A 87 -20.83 -5.24 -19.51
N THR A 88 -20.39 -4.11 -18.94
CA THR A 88 -19.21 -3.39 -19.44
C THR A 88 -17.92 -4.19 -19.21
N PRO A 89 -16.89 -4.07 -20.06
CA PRO A 89 -15.63 -4.82 -19.87
C PRO A 89 -14.96 -4.55 -18.51
N ALA A 90 -15.00 -3.30 -18.04
CA ALA A 90 -14.44 -2.95 -16.73
C ALA A 90 -15.20 -3.63 -15.59
N ALA A 91 -16.55 -3.60 -15.61
CA ALA A 91 -17.34 -4.25 -14.58
C ALA A 91 -17.22 -5.78 -14.63
N LEU A 92 -17.24 -6.39 -15.81
CA LEU A 92 -17.04 -7.83 -15.96
C LEU A 92 -15.73 -8.29 -15.32
N PHE A 93 -14.64 -7.53 -15.48
CA PHE A 93 -13.36 -7.87 -14.86
C PHE A 93 -13.42 -7.76 -13.34
N VAL A 94 -13.99 -6.68 -12.80
CA VAL A 94 -14.12 -6.47 -11.36
C VAL A 94 -15.03 -7.53 -10.71
N ILE A 95 -16.15 -7.87 -11.36
CA ILE A 95 -17.07 -8.92 -10.90
C ILE A 95 -16.40 -10.30 -10.97
N ALA A 96 -15.60 -10.56 -12.02
CA ALA A 96 -14.80 -11.79 -12.09
C ALA A 96 -13.82 -11.89 -10.92
N ARG A 97 -13.13 -10.79 -10.59
CA ARG A 97 -12.24 -10.73 -9.42
C ARG A 97 -13.00 -10.98 -8.13
N MET A 98 -14.16 -10.37 -7.95
CA MET A 98 -15.00 -10.56 -6.76
C MET A 98 -15.37 -12.03 -6.58
N TYR A 99 -15.90 -12.69 -7.61
CA TYR A 99 -16.22 -14.12 -7.54
C TYR A 99 -14.98 -14.99 -7.31
N TYR A 100 -13.82 -14.60 -7.86
CA TYR A 100 -12.56 -15.31 -7.59
C TYR A 100 -12.14 -15.20 -6.11
N HIS A 101 -12.25 -14.02 -5.50
CA HIS A 101 -12.01 -13.84 -4.07
C HIS A 101 -13.06 -14.56 -3.19
N ASP A 102 -14.31 -14.65 -3.65
CA ASP A 102 -15.41 -15.37 -2.97
C ASP A 102 -15.32 -16.91 -3.13
N GLY A 103 -14.31 -17.41 -3.84
CA GLY A 103 -14.14 -18.84 -4.13
C GLY A 103 -15.13 -19.41 -5.17
N GLU A 104 -16.04 -18.60 -5.69
CA GLU A 104 -16.99 -18.96 -6.75
C GLU A 104 -16.32 -19.02 -8.14
N LEU A 105 -15.41 -19.98 -8.32
CA LEU A 105 -14.56 -20.07 -9.52
C LEU A 105 -15.34 -20.21 -10.83
N ASN A 106 -16.48 -20.88 -10.85
CA ASN A 106 -17.29 -21.01 -12.06
C ASN A 106 -17.96 -19.67 -12.43
N SER A 107 -18.51 -18.96 -11.44
CA SER A 107 -19.06 -17.61 -11.63
C SER A 107 -17.99 -16.64 -12.14
N ALA A 108 -16.77 -16.71 -11.58
CA ALA A 108 -15.63 -15.94 -12.06
C ALA A 108 -15.25 -16.28 -13.50
N LEU A 109 -15.20 -17.58 -13.83
CA LEU A 109 -14.86 -18.07 -15.16
C LEU A 109 -15.86 -17.58 -16.22
N ASP A 110 -17.15 -17.56 -15.92
CA ASP A 110 -18.18 -17.08 -16.85
C ASP A 110 -17.95 -15.61 -17.24
N LYS A 111 -17.57 -14.76 -16.28
CA LYS A 111 -17.27 -13.35 -16.56
C LYS A 111 -15.99 -13.18 -17.38
N VAL A 112 -14.94 -13.94 -17.06
CA VAL A 112 -13.71 -13.96 -17.87
C VAL A 112 -13.97 -14.44 -19.29
N LYS A 113 -14.79 -15.48 -19.48
CA LYS A 113 -15.16 -15.95 -20.82
C LYS A 113 -15.91 -14.90 -21.64
N LYS A 114 -16.80 -14.12 -21.01
CA LYS A 114 -17.43 -12.96 -21.68
C LYS A 114 -16.39 -11.95 -22.17
N LEU A 115 -15.39 -11.64 -21.34
CA LEU A 115 -14.28 -10.73 -21.72
C LEU A 115 -13.44 -11.28 -22.88
N GLN A 116 -13.16 -12.57 -22.86
CA GLN A 116 -12.42 -13.25 -23.94
C GLN A 116 -13.24 -13.27 -25.25
N LEU A 117 -14.56 -13.47 -25.18
CA LEU A 117 -15.46 -13.47 -26.33
C LEU A 117 -15.46 -12.13 -27.06
N ILE A 118 -15.45 -11.02 -26.31
CA ILE A 118 -15.34 -9.66 -26.87
C ILE A 118 -13.90 -9.27 -27.24
N ARG A 119 -12.96 -10.23 -27.21
CA ARG A 119 -11.55 -10.07 -27.55
C ARG A 119 -10.87 -8.97 -26.74
N ASN A 120 -11.19 -8.87 -25.45
CA ASN A 120 -10.47 -7.99 -24.55
C ASN A 120 -8.98 -8.41 -24.51
N LYS A 121 -8.07 -7.46 -24.74
CA LYS A 121 -6.62 -7.70 -24.82
C LYS A 121 -5.87 -7.25 -23.55
N ASP A 122 -6.56 -7.12 -22.43
CA ASP A 122 -5.93 -6.77 -21.16
C ASP A 122 -5.22 -8.00 -20.57
N SER A 123 -3.92 -7.88 -20.33
CA SER A 123 -3.11 -8.94 -19.75
C SER A 123 -3.59 -9.38 -18.35
N LYS A 124 -4.28 -8.50 -17.62
CA LYS A 124 -4.88 -8.79 -16.31
C LYS A 124 -6.03 -9.79 -16.42
N VAL A 125 -6.77 -9.78 -17.53
CA VAL A 125 -7.86 -10.74 -17.78
C VAL A 125 -7.30 -12.15 -17.93
N GLU A 126 -6.25 -12.31 -18.73
CA GLU A 126 -5.59 -13.62 -18.91
C GLU A 126 -4.85 -14.07 -17.64
N LEU A 127 -4.27 -13.15 -16.86
CA LEU A 127 -3.73 -13.50 -15.55
C LEU A 127 -4.81 -14.07 -14.62
N LEU A 128 -5.98 -13.39 -14.54
CA LEU A 128 -7.10 -13.85 -13.72
C LEU A 128 -7.65 -15.18 -14.23
N ALA A 129 -7.77 -15.35 -15.54
CA ALA A 129 -8.16 -16.62 -16.17
C ALA A 129 -7.22 -17.76 -15.73
N GLY A 130 -5.90 -17.53 -15.78
CA GLY A 130 -4.91 -18.50 -15.34
C GLY A 130 -5.08 -18.90 -13.88
N LYS A 131 -5.34 -17.93 -13.00
CA LYS A 131 -5.62 -18.18 -11.57
C LYS A 131 -6.90 -18.98 -11.36
N ILE A 132 -7.98 -18.62 -12.07
CA ILE A 132 -9.27 -19.35 -11.99
C ILE A 132 -9.11 -20.79 -12.47
N TYR A 133 -8.49 -21.01 -13.63
CA TYR A 133 -8.23 -22.35 -14.16
C TYR A 133 -7.33 -23.18 -13.23
N ALA A 134 -6.34 -22.55 -12.58
CA ALA A 134 -5.50 -23.22 -11.60
C ALA A 134 -6.33 -23.69 -10.39
N GLY A 135 -7.21 -22.82 -9.86
CA GLY A 135 -8.13 -23.16 -8.78
C GLY A 135 -9.09 -24.31 -9.14
N LEU A 136 -9.56 -24.34 -10.39
CA LEU A 136 -10.37 -25.43 -10.95
C LEU A 136 -9.55 -26.70 -11.27
N ARG A 137 -8.25 -26.73 -10.99
CA ARG A 137 -7.30 -27.79 -11.36
C ARG A 137 -7.20 -28.08 -12.86
N GLN A 138 -7.62 -27.14 -13.69
CA GLN A 138 -7.51 -27.19 -15.15
C GLN A 138 -6.13 -26.69 -15.59
N PHE A 139 -5.07 -27.41 -15.19
CA PHE A 139 -3.70 -26.90 -15.24
C PHE A 139 -3.19 -26.56 -16.64
N VAL A 140 -3.66 -27.27 -17.68
CA VAL A 140 -3.28 -26.97 -19.07
C VAL A 140 -3.79 -25.59 -19.49
N LEU A 141 -5.07 -25.31 -19.20
CA LEU A 141 -5.68 -24.02 -19.49
C LEU A 141 -5.08 -22.91 -18.63
N ALA A 142 -4.77 -23.20 -17.36
CA ALA A 142 -4.09 -22.25 -16.48
C ALA A 142 -2.73 -21.82 -17.05
N LYS A 143 -1.92 -22.79 -17.49
CA LYS A 143 -0.62 -22.52 -18.11
C LYS A 143 -0.76 -21.70 -19.39
N GLN A 144 -1.74 -22.04 -20.24
CA GLN A 144 -2.01 -21.30 -21.46
C GLN A 144 -2.37 -19.85 -21.15
N SER A 145 -3.35 -19.59 -20.27
CA SER A 145 -3.73 -18.23 -19.89
C SER A 145 -2.57 -17.43 -19.26
N PHE A 146 -1.71 -18.05 -18.45
CA PHE A 146 -0.50 -17.37 -17.97
C PHE A 146 0.49 -17.02 -19.09
N GLN A 147 0.66 -17.90 -20.09
CA GLN A 147 1.47 -17.60 -21.26
C GLN A 147 0.84 -16.49 -22.12
N ASP A 148 -0.47 -16.43 -22.18
CA ASP A 148 -1.22 -15.41 -22.93
C ASP A 148 -1.09 -14.05 -22.24
N ALA A 149 -1.23 -13.99 -20.91
CA ALA A 149 -0.96 -12.80 -20.10
C ALA A 149 0.47 -12.27 -20.32
N LEU A 150 1.46 -13.17 -20.38
CA LEU A 150 2.85 -12.81 -20.68
C LEU A 150 3.00 -12.19 -22.08
N ARG A 151 2.36 -12.79 -23.11
CA ARG A 151 2.38 -12.24 -24.48
C ARG A 151 1.68 -10.90 -24.59
N LEU A 152 0.69 -10.64 -23.74
CA LEU A 152 -0.01 -9.35 -23.63
C LEU A 152 0.77 -8.32 -22.79
N GLY A 153 1.97 -8.63 -22.33
CA GLY A 153 2.86 -7.69 -21.63
C GLY A 153 2.67 -7.62 -20.12
N HIS A 154 2.08 -8.65 -19.50
CA HIS A 154 2.10 -8.73 -18.03
C HIS A 154 3.53 -8.91 -17.51
N GLU A 155 3.79 -8.45 -16.27
CA GLU A 155 5.11 -8.53 -15.66
C GLU A 155 5.64 -9.98 -15.58
N ASP A 156 6.83 -10.18 -16.15
CA ASP A 156 7.58 -11.45 -16.15
C ASP A 156 7.64 -12.11 -14.77
N LYS A 157 7.95 -11.31 -13.73
CA LYS A 157 8.08 -11.78 -12.34
C LYS A 157 6.76 -12.36 -11.83
N VAL A 158 5.65 -11.65 -12.05
CA VAL A 158 4.32 -12.08 -11.64
C VAL A 158 3.91 -13.37 -12.35
N ILE A 159 4.11 -13.46 -13.67
CA ILE A 159 3.76 -14.68 -14.42
C ILE A 159 4.62 -15.88 -13.99
N LYS A 160 5.94 -15.70 -13.87
CA LYS A 160 6.84 -16.78 -13.44
C LYS A 160 6.49 -17.28 -12.04
N ASN A 161 6.14 -16.38 -11.11
CA ASN A 161 5.67 -16.76 -9.77
C ASN A 161 4.38 -17.60 -9.82
N ASN A 162 3.40 -17.21 -10.65
CA ASN A 162 2.16 -17.98 -10.82
C ASN A 162 2.40 -19.35 -11.50
N LEU A 163 3.32 -19.43 -12.47
CA LEU A 163 3.72 -20.71 -13.07
C LEU A 163 4.42 -21.63 -12.06
N ALA A 164 5.22 -21.08 -11.15
CA ALA A 164 5.81 -21.86 -10.07
C ALA A 164 4.74 -22.40 -9.11
N LEU A 165 3.75 -21.58 -8.74
CA LEU A 165 2.60 -22.03 -7.96
C LEU A 165 1.84 -23.16 -8.66
N LEU A 166 1.65 -23.07 -9.98
CA LEU A 166 1.04 -24.12 -10.79
C LEU A 166 1.82 -25.45 -10.70
N HIS A 167 3.16 -25.40 -10.78
CA HIS A 167 4.01 -26.57 -10.57
C HIS A 167 3.87 -27.14 -9.14
N MET A 168 3.79 -26.28 -8.12
CA MET A 168 3.55 -26.72 -6.74
C MET A 168 2.20 -27.43 -6.58
N MET A 169 1.13 -26.91 -7.19
CA MET A 169 -0.20 -27.56 -7.19
C MET A 169 -0.20 -28.94 -7.86
N GLN A 170 0.75 -29.18 -8.77
CA GLN A 170 0.98 -30.47 -9.43
C GLN A 170 1.97 -31.38 -8.66
N GLY A 171 2.47 -30.95 -7.50
CA GLY A 171 3.49 -31.67 -6.73
C GLY A 171 4.91 -31.60 -7.33
N GLN A 172 5.12 -30.78 -8.34
CA GLN A 172 6.40 -30.62 -9.05
C GLN A 172 7.28 -29.56 -8.36
N TYR A 173 7.62 -29.80 -7.10
CA TYR A 173 8.30 -28.80 -6.26
C TYR A 173 9.68 -28.40 -6.79
N GLU A 174 10.46 -29.34 -7.32
CA GLU A 174 11.76 -29.05 -7.93
C GLU A 174 11.65 -28.07 -9.12
N ALA A 175 10.63 -28.23 -9.96
CA ALA A 175 10.37 -27.32 -11.07
C ALA A 175 9.99 -25.91 -10.58
N ALA A 176 9.19 -25.83 -9.52
CA ALA A 176 8.85 -24.57 -8.88
C ALA A 176 10.09 -23.87 -8.28
N ILE A 177 10.95 -24.60 -7.59
CA ILE A 177 12.22 -24.07 -7.02
C ILE A 177 13.11 -23.51 -8.12
N LYS A 178 13.23 -24.22 -9.26
CA LYS A 178 14.03 -23.77 -10.41
C LYS A 178 13.55 -22.42 -10.96
N ILE A 179 12.25 -22.13 -10.89
CA ILE A 179 11.65 -20.86 -11.31
C ILE A 179 11.79 -19.78 -10.22
N LEU A 180 11.52 -20.12 -8.97
CA LEU A 180 11.45 -19.16 -7.85
C LEU A 180 12.81 -18.70 -7.37
N ARG A 181 13.83 -19.58 -7.37
CA ARG A 181 15.17 -19.24 -6.85
C ARG A 181 15.83 -18.07 -7.58
N PRO A 182 15.81 -17.97 -8.92
CA PRO A 182 16.30 -16.78 -9.62
C PRO A 182 15.51 -15.51 -9.30
N LEU A 183 14.18 -15.60 -9.13
CA LEU A 183 13.34 -14.46 -8.76
C LEU A 183 13.71 -13.94 -7.36
N TYR A 184 13.85 -14.85 -6.40
CA TYR A 184 14.27 -14.51 -5.03
C TYR A 184 15.66 -13.87 -4.99
N LYS A 185 16.62 -14.40 -5.77
CA LYS A 185 17.96 -13.80 -5.86
C LYS A 185 17.95 -12.39 -6.46
N ALA A 186 17.02 -12.10 -7.37
CA ALA A 186 16.91 -10.78 -7.99
C ALA A 186 16.27 -9.75 -7.05
N ASP A 187 15.34 -10.18 -6.21
CA ASP A 187 14.62 -9.33 -5.25
C ASP A 187 14.35 -10.10 -3.95
N PRO A 188 15.32 -10.18 -3.02
CA PRO A 188 15.16 -10.93 -1.78
C PRO A 188 14.11 -10.37 -0.82
N GLU A 189 13.65 -9.14 -1.02
CA GLU A 189 12.60 -8.50 -0.20
C GLU A 189 11.18 -8.76 -0.75
N ASP A 190 11.05 -9.44 -1.89
CA ASP A 190 9.76 -9.88 -2.41
C ASP A 190 9.22 -11.04 -1.56
N GLN A 191 8.43 -10.67 -0.56
CA GLN A 191 7.81 -11.60 0.39
C GLN A 191 6.95 -12.67 -0.28
N THR A 192 6.35 -12.36 -1.44
CA THR A 192 5.51 -13.33 -2.16
C THR A 192 6.37 -14.42 -2.79
N VAL A 193 7.46 -14.02 -3.45
CA VAL A 193 8.41 -14.96 -4.05
C VAL A 193 9.14 -15.77 -2.97
N GLU A 194 9.59 -15.12 -1.89
CA GLU A 194 10.20 -15.78 -0.74
C GLU A 194 9.26 -16.83 -0.13
N SER A 195 8.01 -16.47 0.15
CA SER A 195 7.02 -17.38 0.71
C SER A 195 6.79 -18.58 -0.19
N ASN A 196 6.58 -18.36 -1.49
CA ASN A 196 6.39 -19.46 -2.44
C ASN A 196 7.63 -20.36 -2.55
N LEU A 197 8.84 -19.78 -2.50
CA LEU A 197 10.09 -20.54 -2.52
C LEU A 197 10.21 -21.40 -1.27
N LEU A 198 9.98 -20.84 -0.08
CA LEU A 198 9.99 -21.59 1.19
C LEU A 198 9.02 -22.76 1.15
N ILE A 199 7.79 -22.54 0.66
CA ILE A 199 6.80 -23.61 0.52
C ILE A 199 7.29 -24.69 -0.43
N ALA A 200 7.82 -24.32 -1.60
CA ALA A 200 8.33 -25.28 -2.57
C ALA A 200 9.50 -26.09 -2.00
N VAL A 201 10.47 -25.44 -1.36
CA VAL A 201 11.67 -26.05 -0.76
C VAL A 201 11.31 -27.01 0.38
N ILE A 202 10.43 -26.59 1.30
CA ILE A 202 9.96 -27.42 2.42
C ILE A 202 9.18 -28.63 1.90
N ASN A 203 8.34 -28.46 0.87
CA ASN A 203 7.62 -29.58 0.28
C ASN A 203 8.51 -30.54 -0.51
N ASN A 204 9.57 -30.04 -1.14
CA ASN A 204 10.62 -30.83 -1.78
C ASN A 204 11.50 -31.61 -0.78
N GLY A 205 11.48 -31.23 0.50
CA GLY A 205 12.30 -31.84 1.57
C GLY A 205 13.69 -31.23 1.73
N ASN A 206 14.00 -30.14 1.04
CA ASN A 206 15.29 -29.44 1.13
C ASN A 206 15.34 -28.51 2.36
N ILE A 207 15.30 -29.10 3.56
CA ILE A 207 15.19 -28.35 4.83
C ILE A 207 16.38 -27.40 5.03
N ASP A 208 17.59 -27.77 4.59
CA ASP A 208 18.78 -26.92 4.71
C ASP A 208 18.68 -25.64 3.89
N LEU A 209 18.09 -25.71 2.70
CA LEU A 209 17.85 -24.53 1.88
C LEU A 209 16.77 -23.64 2.51
N ALA A 210 15.70 -24.23 3.07
CA ALA A 210 14.67 -23.46 3.78
C ALA A 210 15.26 -22.73 5.00
N ARG A 211 16.10 -23.42 5.77
CA ARG A 211 16.86 -22.82 6.89
C ARG A 211 17.73 -21.66 6.41
N SER A 212 18.46 -21.82 5.32
CA SER A 212 19.32 -20.76 4.79
C SER A 212 18.54 -19.51 4.34
N ILE A 213 17.34 -19.69 3.78
CA ILE A 213 16.46 -18.58 3.38
C ILE A 213 15.97 -17.84 4.63
N LEU A 214 15.52 -18.56 5.67
CA LEU A 214 15.06 -17.92 6.91
C LEU A 214 16.21 -17.22 7.65
N ALA A 215 17.39 -17.82 7.69
CA ALA A 215 18.56 -17.28 8.35
C ALA A 215 19.10 -15.98 7.69
N SER A 216 18.71 -15.65 6.46
CA SER A 216 19.07 -14.35 5.86
C SER A 216 18.29 -13.18 6.45
N ARG A 217 17.16 -13.44 7.11
CA ARG A 217 16.22 -12.42 7.60
C ARG A 217 16.03 -12.44 9.12
N TYR A 218 16.23 -13.60 9.74
CA TYR A 218 16.00 -13.83 11.16
C TYR A 218 17.29 -14.29 11.84
N SER A 219 17.44 -13.98 13.13
CA SER A 219 18.50 -14.56 13.96
C SER A 219 18.35 -16.07 14.04
N GLY A 220 19.43 -16.81 14.32
CA GLY A 220 19.46 -18.27 14.25
C GLY A 220 18.30 -18.96 14.98
N ASP A 221 18.02 -18.55 16.22
CA ASP A 221 16.95 -19.14 17.01
C ASP A 221 15.56 -18.84 16.44
N VAL A 222 15.33 -17.63 15.93
CA VAL A 222 14.04 -17.24 15.32
C VAL A 222 13.85 -17.92 13.96
N ALA A 223 14.93 -18.08 13.18
CA ALA A 223 14.90 -18.79 11.92
C ALA A 223 14.53 -20.27 12.12
N GLU A 224 15.09 -20.93 13.14
CA GLU A 224 14.78 -22.34 13.43
C GLU A 224 13.34 -22.50 13.95
N GLN A 225 12.87 -21.63 14.84
CA GLN A 225 11.47 -21.62 15.30
C GLN A 225 10.49 -21.45 14.12
N ASN A 226 10.76 -20.49 13.23
CA ASN A 226 9.95 -20.29 12.03
C ASN A 226 9.96 -21.53 11.13
N LEU A 227 11.11 -22.20 10.97
CA LEU A 227 11.22 -23.42 10.19
C LEU A 227 10.39 -24.56 10.80
N GLU A 228 10.47 -24.76 12.11
CA GLU A 228 9.68 -25.77 12.83
C GLU A 228 8.17 -25.55 12.65
N LEU A 229 7.70 -24.31 12.79
CA LEU A 229 6.30 -23.95 12.58
C LEU A 229 5.83 -24.27 11.15
N LEU A 230 6.65 -23.93 10.14
CA LEU A 230 6.34 -24.22 8.75
C LEU A 230 6.30 -25.73 8.45
N MET A 231 7.20 -26.51 9.05
CA MET A 231 7.20 -27.96 8.93
C MET A 231 6.00 -28.60 9.63
N ALA A 232 5.60 -28.11 10.81
CA ALA A 232 4.42 -28.56 11.53
C ALA A 232 3.11 -28.24 10.76
N ALA A 233 3.04 -27.09 10.08
CA ALA A 233 1.91 -26.76 9.22
C ALA A 233 1.78 -27.71 8.02
N LYS A 234 2.91 -28.16 7.44
CA LYS A 234 2.93 -29.16 6.36
C LYS A 234 2.36 -30.50 6.82
N THR A 235 2.72 -30.97 8.01
CA THR A 235 2.24 -32.27 8.52
C THR A 235 0.76 -32.25 8.85
N LYS A 236 0.23 -31.15 9.40
CA LYS A 236 -1.20 -30.98 9.70
C LYS A 236 -2.06 -30.99 8.43
N LYS A 237 -1.66 -30.26 7.38
CA LYS A 237 -2.41 -30.20 6.09
C LYS A 237 -2.45 -31.52 5.32
N ARG A 238 -1.50 -32.42 5.53
CA ARG A 238 -1.54 -33.76 4.91
C ARG A 238 -2.77 -34.57 5.33
N ASN A 239 -3.41 -34.20 6.44
CA ASN A 239 -4.57 -34.88 7.02
C ASN A 239 -5.92 -34.18 6.74
N GLU A 240 -5.95 -33.08 5.97
CA GLU A 240 -7.18 -32.36 5.60
C GLU A 240 -7.35 -32.26 4.07
N PRO A 241 -8.57 -32.37 3.51
CA PRO A 241 -8.80 -32.27 2.07
C PRO A 241 -8.47 -30.86 1.57
N ILE A 242 -7.71 -30.79 0.48
CA ILE A 242 -7.15 -29.57 -0.10
C ILE A 242 -8.27 -28.73 -0.74
N ALA A 243 -9.01 -27.98 0.08
CA ALA A 243 -9.79 -26.82 -0.35
C ALA A 243 -8.84 -25.64 -0.63
N MET A 244 -9.20 -24.83 -1.62
CA MET A 244 -8.42 -23.67 -2.08
C MET A 244 -7.91 -22.84 -0.90
N VAL A 245 -6.61 -22.63 -0.86
CA VAL A 245 -5.93 -21.96 0.23
C VAL A 245 -6.01 -20.46 -0.01
N GLU A 246 -6.92 -19.77 0.69
CA GLU A 246 -7.02 -18.30 0.71
C GLU A 246 -5.76 -17.63 1.25
N GLU A 247 -5.02 -18.27 2.17
CA GLU A 247 -3.67 -17.87 2.57
C GLU A 247 -2.90 -19.10 3.05
N TRP A 248 -1.67 -19.30 2.58
CA TRP A 248 -0.85 -20.40 3.08
C TRP A 248 -0.40 -20.08 4.51
N PRO A 249 -0.35 -21.06 5.45
CA PRO A 249 0.05 -20.80 6.83
C PRO A 249 1.35 -20.02 6.97
N ALA A 250 2.29 -20.14 6.03
CA ALA A 250 3.52 -19.34 6.01
C ALA A 250 3.28 -17.82 5.91
N THR A 251 2.31 -17.35 5.09
CA THR A 251 2.02 -15.90 4.98
C THR A 251 1.32 -15.39 6.24
N ALA A 252 0.43 -16.18 6.83
CA ALA A 252 -0.22 -15.87 8.11
C ALA A 252 0.79 -15.90 9.28
N LEU A 253 1.66 -16.91 9.35
CA LEU A 253 2.72 -17.04 10.36
C LEU A 253 3.78 -15.95 10.21
N TYR A 254 4.11 -15.55 8.98
CA TYR A 254 4.97 -14.41 8.70
C TYR A 254 4.36 -13.10 9.23
N LYS A 255 3.07 -12.83 8.94
CA LYS A 255 2.31 -11.71 9.51
C LYS A 255 2.27 -11.76 11.05
N GLN A 256 2.10 -12.95 11.63
CA GLN A 256 2.10 -13.16 13.08
C GLN A 256 3.48 -12.90 13.71
N SER A 257 4.57 -13.41 13.12
CA SER A 257 5.95 -13.19 13.61
C SER A 257 6.35 -11.71 13.61
N ILE A 258 5.87 -10.93 12.63
CA ILE A 258 6.06 -9.47 12.61
C ILE A 258 5.33 -8.84 13.80
N THR A 259 4.10 -9.29 14.07
CA THR A 259 3.27 -8.77 15.16
C THR A 259 3.86 -9.08 16.54
N GLU A 260 4.40 -10.29 16.75
CA GLU A 260 5.02 -10.72 18.01
C GLU A 260 6.37 -10.05 18.26
N ASN A 261 7.22 -9.90 17.24
CA ASN A 261 8.47 -9.13 17.34
C ASN A 261 8.21 -7.65 17.65
N THR A 262 7.05 -7.11 17.26
CA THR A 262 6.66 -5.72 17.58
C THR A 262 6.23 -5.59 19.06
N LYS A 263 5.66 -6.65 19.67
CA LYS A 263 5.29 -6.70 21.09
C LYS A 263 6.48 -6.86 22.03
N LEU A 264 7.47 -7.67 21.65
CA LEU A 264 8.68 -7.90 22.46
C LEU A 264 9.52 -6.62 22.66
N ILE A 265 9.44 -5.67 21.73
CA ILE A 265 10.13 -4.36 21.82
C ILE A 265 9.44 -3.42 22.82
N THR A 266 8.18 -3.66 23.18
CA THR A 266 7.38 -2.77 24.04
C THR A 266 7.44 -3.09 25.54
N ASP A 267 8.11 -4.17 25.95
CA ASP A 267 8.10 -4.67 27.33
C ASP A 267 9.23 -4.10 28.23
N ASP A 268 10.24 -3.44 27.66
CA ASP A 268 11.30 -2.76 28.42
C ASP A 268 10.92 -1.28 28.70
N SER A 269 10.32 -1.06 29.87
CA SER A 269 9.90 0.24 30.39
C SER A 269 11.07 1.13 30.85
N ILE A 270 11.09 2.40 30.42
CA ILE A 270 11.72 3.50 31.17
C ILE A 270 10.73 4.66 31.34
N GLU A 271 10.64 5.12 32.59
CA GLU A 271 9.90 6.24 33.17
C GLU A 271 9.55 7.42 32.23
N MET A 272 8.29 7.49 31.77
CA MET A 272 7.77 8.61 30.95
C MET A 272 6.66 9.42 31.66
N ALA A 273 6.34 9.11 32.91
CA ALA A 273 5.25 9.78 33.62
C ALA A 273 5.61 11.19 34.15
N SER A 274 6.90 11.57 34.21
CA SER A 274 7.32 12.79 34.92
C SER A 274 7.41 14.06 34.07
N LEU A 275 7.31 13.98 32.73
CA LEU A 275 7.42 15.17 31.86
C LEU A 275 6.08 15.85 31.51
N MET A 276 4.95 15.30 31.97
CA MET A 276 3.61 15.78 31.57
C MET A 276 3.11 17.01 32.32
N SER A 277 3.88 17.61 33.24
CA SER A 277 3.43 18.74 34.08
C SER A 277 4.26 20.01 33.93
N ARG A 278 4.41 20.53 32.71
CA ARG A 278 4.79 21.94 32.51
C ARG A 278 3.76 22.62 31.61
N ASP A 279 2.98 23.48 32.22
CA ASP A 279 2.13 24.45 31.53
C ASP A 279 3.01 25.34 30.66
N PHE A 280 2.68 25.50 29.37
CA PHE A 280 3.39 26.41 28.48
C PHE A 280 2.43 27.34 27.74
N THR A 281 2.74 28.63 27.83
CA THR A 281 2.09 29.76 27.17
C THR A 281 2.62 29.92 25.74
N PRO A 282 1.78 30.10 24.72
CA PRO A 282 2.24 30.23 23.34
C PRO A 282 3.08 31.50 23.14
N VAL A 283 4.24 31.36 22.49
CA VAL A 283 5.05 32.49 22.02
C VAL A 283 4.47 32.97 20.69
N ASN A 284 4.03 34.23 20.63
CA ASN A 284 3.42 34.85 19.45
C ASN A 284 4.46 35.64 18.63
N SER A 285 4.77 35.18 17.41
CA SER A 285 5.24 36.07 16.32
C SER A 285 4.49 35.78 15.02
N ASP A 286 4.14 36.83 14.26
CA ASP A 286 3.47 36.71 12.96
C ASP A 286 4.43 36.34 11.81
N GLU A 287 5.68 35.98 12.12
CA GLU A 287 6.66 35.55 11.13
C GLU A 287 6.33 34.14 10.64
N THR A 288 6.49 33.90 9.34
CA THR A 288 6.39 32.54 8.80
C THR A 288 7.76 31.85 8.91
N VAL A 289 7.73 30.55 9.22
CA VAL A 289 8.93 29.70 9.30
C VAL A 289 8.76 28.48 8.42
N PHE A 290 9.84 28.08 7.78
CA PHE A 290 9.88 26.82 7.05
C PHE A 290 10.25 25.70 8.01
N ARG A 291 9.50 24.60 7.96
CA ARG A 291 9.77 23.39 8.72
C ARG A 291 9.65 22.17 7.82
N VAL A 292 10.29 21.07 8.18
CA VAL A 292 10.15 19.81 7.46
C VAL A 292 9.10 18.98 8.15
N GLN A 293 7.94 18.80 7.51
CA GLN A 293 6.92 17.88 8.00
C GLN A 293 7.39 16.45 7.76
N ILE A 294 7.46 15.68 8.83
CA ILE A 294 7.91 14.28 8.80
C ILE A 294 6.76 13.30 9.02
N PHE A 295 5.64 13.76 9.58
CA PHE A 295 4.48 12.91 9.82
C PHE A 295 3.19 13.72 10.01
N ALA A 296 2.04 13.13 9.67
CA ALA A 296 0.73 13.66 10.00
C ALA A 296 -0.25 12.52 10.28
N SER A 297 -1.13 12.71 11.25
CA SER A 297 -2.15 11.73 11.66
C SER A 297 -3.44 12.45 12.07
N ASN A 298 -4.57 11.74 12.08
CA ASN A 298 -5.82 12.24 12.66
C ASN A 298 -5.89 12.02 14.18
N GLU A 299 -5.00 11.19 14.71
CA GLU A 299 -4.80 10.96 16.14
C GLU A 299 -3.46 11.51 16.58
N GLN A 300 -3.39 11.99 17.83
CA GLN A 300 -2.15 12.47 18.41
C GLN A 300 -1.23 11.26 18.68
N LEU A 301 -0.03 11.29 18.13
CA LEU A 301 1.00 10.29 18.38
C LEU A 301 1.31 10.19 19.88
N SER A 302 1.44 8.95 20.35
CA SER A 302 2.02 8.65 21.66
C SER A 302 3.52 8.97 21.68
N GLU A 303 4.10 9.13 22.87
CA GLU A 303 5.53 9.43 22.99
C GLU A 303 6.42 8.33 22.40
N ILE A 304 5.98 7.07 22.45
CA ILE A 304 6.66 5.92 21.82
C ILE A 304 6.69 6.10 20.30
N GLN A 305 5.57 6.50 19.70
CA GLN A 305 5.50 6.75 18.26
C GLN A 305 6.28 8.00 17.84
N LEU A 306 6.51 8.95 18.76
CA LEU A 306 7.39 10.09 18.56
C LEU A 306 8.88 9.74 18.68
N ALA A 307 9.23 8.72 19.46
CA ALA A 307 10.62 8.31 19.70
C ALA A 307 11.38 7.98 18.41
N ARG A 308 10.71 7.41 17.40
CA ARG A 308 11.31 7.11 16.08
C ARG A 308 11.84 8.34 15.33
N PHE A 309 11.39 9.54 15.72
CA PHE A 309 11.81 10.80 15.13
C PHE A 309 12.96 11.47 15.90
N LYS A 310 13.29 11.00 17.12
CA LYS A 310 14.44 11.51 17.90
C LYS A 310 15.79 11.27 17.20
N LYS A 311 15.85 10.28 16.30
CA LYS A 311 17.02 10.02 15.45
C LYS A 311 17.48 11.22 14.61
N TYR A 312 16.60 12.21 14.42
CA TYR A 312 16.91 13.43 13.67
C TYR A 312 17.59 14.53 14.52
N GLN A 313 17.78 14.31 15.82
CA GLN A 313 18.55 15.20 16.70
C GLN A 313 18.14 16.68 16.60
N THR A 314 16.84 16.92 16.63
CA THR A 314 16.24 18.25 16.50
C THR A 314 14.89 18.27 17.18
N ASP A 315 14.41 19.47 17.53
CA ASP A 315 13.10 19.65 18.13
C ASP A 315 11.98 19.14 17.22
N ILE A 316 10.96 18.54 17.82
CA ILE A 316 9.74 18.13 17.14
C ILE A 316 8.61 19.09 17.50
N TYR A 317 8.12 19.77 16.48
CA TYR A 317 7.03 20.72 16.51
C TYR A 317 5.73 20.04 16.10
N PHE A 318 4.67 20.30 16.85
CA PHE A 318 3.33 19.79 16.65
C PHE A 318 2.39 20.93 16.29
N TYR A 319 1.63 20.76 15.20
CA TYR A 319 0.61 21.70 14.76
C TYR A 319 -0.75 21.03 14.69
N ASN A 320 -1.78 21.74 15.17
CA ASN A 320 -3.16 21.39 14.90
C ASN A 320 -3.62 22.11 13.63
N PHE A 321 -3.95 21.36 12.59
CA PHE A 321 -4.43 21.93 11.33
C PHE A 321 -5.75 21.26 10.93
N GLY A 322 -6.86 21.84 11.38
CA GLY A 322 -8.18 21.20 11.29
C GLY A 322 -8.21 19.90 12.11
N PHE A 323 -8.56 18.78 11.48
CA PHE A 323 -8.54 17.45 12.10
C PHE A 323 -7.14 16.80 12.15
N TRP A 324 -6.13 17.43 11.55
CA TRP A 324 -4.80 16.87 11.42
C TRP A 324 -3.87 17.27 12.55
N LYS A 325 -3.16 16.28 13.07
CA LYS A 325 -2.04 16.35 14.01
C LYS A 325 -0.74 16.24 13.22
N ARG A 326 -0.08 17.37 12.96
CA ARG A 326 1.11 17.42 12.10
C ARG A 326 2.38 17.52 12.94
N TYR A 327 3.40 16.74 12.59
CA TYR A 327 4.68 16.68 13.28
C TYR A 327 5.79 17.10 12.32
N CYS A 328 6.50 18.14 12.72
CA CYS A 328 7.50 18.83 11.92
C CYS A 328 8.79 18.95 12.71
N ILE A 329 9.90 19.08 12.00
CA ILE A 329 11.23 19.24 12.59
C ILE A 329 11.99 20.37 11.90
N GLY A 330 12.96 20.91 12.62
CA GLY A 330 13.74 22.07 12.18
C GLY A 330 12.95 23.37 12.17
N LYS A 331 13.69 24.48 12.17
CA LYS A 331 13.19 25.85 12.09
C LYS A 331 14.11 26.62 11.13
N PHE A 332 13.59 27.04 9.98
CA PHE A 332 14.37 27.70 8.93
C PHE A 332 13.69 29.00 8.51
N THR A 333 14.48 30.02 8.21
CA THR A 333 13.97 31.32 7.73
C THR A 333 13.80 31.34 6.21
N THR A 334 14.47 30.43 5.49
CA THR A 334 14.35 30.31 4.03
C THR A 334 13.97 28.91 3.56
N LEU A 335 13.22 28.83 2.46
CA LEU A 335 12.85 27.57 1.80
C LEU A 335 14.10 26.77 1.36
N LYS A 336 15.18 27.47 0.99
CA LYS A 336 16.43 26.85 0.53
C LYS A 336 17.11 26.07 1.66
N GLU A 337 17.20 26.64 2.85
CA GLU A 337 17.76 25.97 4.05
C GLU A 337 16.94 24.75 4.44
N ALA A 338 15.61 24.86 4.45
CA ALA A 338 14.72 23.75 4.78
C ALA A 338 14.81 22.59 3.79
N ARG A 339 15.00 22.88 2.49
CA ARG A 339 15.21 21.85 1.45
C ARG A 339 16.55 21.14 1.63
N LEU A 340 17.63 21.90 1.86
CA LEU A 340 18.95 21.31 2.14
C LEU A 340 18.90 20.42 3.38
N PHE A 341 18.26 20.86 4.46
CA PHE A 341 18.08 20.04 5.66
C PHE A 341 17.29 18.76 5.38
N LYS A 342 16.20 18.84 4.61
CA LYS A 342 15.40 17.68 4.20
C LYS A 342 16.24 16.65 3.40
N GLU A 343 17.10 17.11 2.49
CA GLU A 343 17.94 16.22 1.67
C GLU A 343 18.87 15.35 2.53
N HIS A 344 19.39 15.90 3.63
CA HIS A 344 20.28 15.19 4.55
C HIS A 344 19.53 14.28 5.55
N LEU A 345 18.21 14.44 5.68
CA LEU A 345 17.37 13.74 6.64
C LEU A 345 17.09 12.27 6.29
N ASN A 346 17.21 11.91 5.00
CA ASN A 346 16.83 10.60 4.43
C ASN A 346 15.46 10.06 4.92
N ALA A 347 14.50 10.96 5.14
CA ALA A 347 13.15 10.61 5.59
C ALA A 347 12.20 10.49 4.39
N LYS A 348 11.84 9.26 4.03
CA LYS A 348 10.86 9.01 2.97
C LYS A 348 9.52 9.68 3.29
N GLY A 349 8.99 10.46 2.35
CA GLY A 349 7.71 11.17 2.51
C GLY A 349 7.78 12.53 3.22
N ALA A 350 8.96 13.00 3.64
CA ALA A 350 9.10 14.33 4.24
C ALA A 350 9.00 15.46 3.20
N PHE A 351 8.38 16.58 3.56
CA PHE A 351 8.31 17.76 2.69
C PHE A 351 8.37 19.06 3.50
N VAL A 352 8.87 20.11 2.85
CA VAL A 352 8.99 21.44 3.47
C VAL A 352 7.62 22.12 3.43
N VAL A 353 7.21 22.66 4.57
CA VAL A 353 5.96 23.40 4.73
C VAL A 353 6.28 24.74 5.36
N GLU A 354 5.62 25.78 4.87
CA GLU A 354 5.59 27.10 5.50
C GLU A 354 4.51 27.09 6.58
N TYR A 355 4.92 27.31 7.84
CA TYR A 355 4.01 27.42 8.97
C TYR A 355 4.04 28.84 9.52
N PRO A 356 2.89 29.36 10.01
CA PRO A 356 2.93 30.51 10.88
C PRO A 356 3.73 30.13 12.14
N ASN A 357 4.59 31.02 12.64
CA ASN A 357 5.38 30.79 13.86
C ASN A 357 4.54 31.02 15.14
N LYS A 358 3.33 30.48 15.14
CA LYS A 358 2.35 30.47 16.23
C LYS A 358 1.52 29.18 16.17
N ASP A 359 0.71 28.93 17.18
CA ASP A 359 -0.22 27.79 17.25
C ASP A 359 0.43 26.39 17.14
N TYR A 360 1.67 26.26 17.65
CA TYR A 360 2.39 25.00 17.72
C TYR A 360 2.76 24.61 19.16
N LYS A 361 2.99 23.31 19.39
CA LYS A 361 3.56 22.76 20.62
C LYS A 361 4.90 22.09 20.32
N ILE A 362 5.92 22.28 21.14
CA ILE A 362 7.11 21.43 21.06
C ILE A 362 6.79 20.14 21.82
N VAL A 363 6.80 19.01 21.12
CA VAL A 363 6.50 17.68 21.69
C VAL A 363 7.77 16.87 21.95
N TYR A 364 8.92 17.38 21.54
CA TYR A 364 10.25 16.91 21.91
C TYR A 364 11.24 18.06 21.74
N GLU A 365 12.00 18.39 22.78
CA GLU A 365 13.11 19.35 22.72
C GLU A 365 14.42 18.56 22.64
N TYR A 366 15.24 18.88 21.64
CA TYR A 366 16.58 18.34 21.53
C TYR A 366 17.55 19.28 22.25
N ALA A 367 18.04 18.87 23.42
CA ALA A 367 19.15 19.56 24.06
C ALA A 367 20.41 19.29 23.24
N ALA A 368 20.92 20.34 22.59
CA ALA A 368 22.13 20.30 21.78
C ALA A 368 23.39 20.00 22.62
#